data_AF-A0A7X9EFY9-F1
#
_entry.id   AF-A0A7X9EFY9-F1
#
_cell.length_a   1.000
_cell.length_b   1.000
_cell.length_c   1.000
_cell.angle_alpha   90.00
_cell.angle_beta   90.00
_cell.angle_gamma   90.00
#
_symmetry.space_group_name_H-M   'P 1'
#
loop_
_entity.id
_entity.type
_entity.pdbx_description
1 polymer ?
#
loop_
_entity_poly.entity_id
_entity_poly.type
_entity_poly.pdbx_seq_one_letter_code
_entity_poly.pdbx_strand_id
1 'polypeptide(L)'
;PAYIARVAVYDAKAVLQAKQAIKKAFDYQVKGVCYSFVEVLSACPTGWGMNPPDASKWVLENMVPYYPLGEFKNPEKGVVKETER
;
A
#
# COMPACT_ATOMS: atom_id res chain seq x y z
N PRO A 1 8.87 -11.94 -6.05
CA PRO A 1 7.98 -10.87 -6.57
C PRO A 1 8.79 -9.86 -7.41
N ALA A 2 8.22 -9.37 -8.52
CA ALA A 2 8.81 -8.28 -9.29
C ALA A 2 8.01 -6.97 -9.19
N TYR A 3 6.75 -7.03 -8.75
CA TYR A 3 6.00 -5.88 -8.27
C TYR A 3 5.83 -5.98 -6.74
N ILE A 4 6.30 -4.99 -6.00
CA ILE A 4 6.20 -4.91 -4.54
C ILE A 4 5.78 -3.49 -4.18
N ALA A 5 4.64 -3.34 -3.50
CA ALA A 5 4.14 -2.05 -3.07
C ALA A 5 3.55 -2.11 -1.66
N ARG A 6 3.66 -1.00 -0.92
CA ARG A 6 2.91 -0.76 0.31
C ARG A 6 1.96 0.42 0.10
N VAL A 7 0.70 0.21 0.46
CA VAL A 7 -0.37 1.20 0.37
C VAL A 7 -1.12 1.26 1.70
N ALA A 8 -2.05 2.20 1.83
CA ALA A 8 -2.88 2.34 3.01
C ALA A 8 -4.33 2.67 2.64
N VAL A 9 -5.24 2.59 3.61
CA VAL A 9 -6.67 2.88 3.43
C VAL A 9 -7.23 3.82 4.50
N TYR A 10 -6.41 4.74 5.03
CA TYR A 10 -6.84 5.67 6.09
C TYR A 10 -7.68 6.86 5.59
N ASP A 11 -7.60 7.22 4.31
CA ASP A 11 -8.41 8.28 3.69
C ASP A 11 -8.79 7.96 2.24
N ALA A 12 -9.58 8.84 1.60
CA ALA A 12 -10.03 8.65 0.23
C ALA A 12 -8.89 8.61 -0.80
N LYS A 13 -7.83 9.40 -0.61
CA LYS A 13 -6.67 9.44 -1.52
C LYS A 13 -5.89 8.12 -1.44
N ALA A 14 -5.64 7.64 -0.23
CA ALA A 14 -4.96 6.39 0.04
C ALA A 14 -5.76 5.20 -0.51
N VAL A 15 -7.09 5.20 -0.36
CA VAL A 15 -7.98 4.18 -0.98
C VAL A 15 -7.85 4.15 -2.50
N LEU A 16 -7.79 5.31 -3.16
CA LEU A 16 -7.60 5.37 -4.62
C LEU A 16 -6.22 4.82 -5.03
N GLN A 17 -5.17 5.14 -4.28
CA GLN A 17 -3.82 4.60 -4.52
C GLN A 17 -3.78 3.08 -4.30
N ALA A 18 -4.43 2.58 -3.25
CA ALA A 18 -4.54 1.15 -2.98
C ALA A 18 -5.28 0.42 -4.11
N LYS A 19 -6.40 0.97 -4.59
CA LYS A 19 -7.14 0.44 -5.76
C LYS A 19 -6.23 0.35 -7.00
N GLN A 20 -5.46 1.39 -7.28
CA GLN A 20 -4.54 1.41 -8.43
C GLN A 20 -3.44 0.34 -8.30
N ALA A 21 -2.81 0.23 -7.13
CA ALA A 21 -1.76 -0.75 -6.87
C ALA A 21 -2.28 -2.20 -6.97
N ILE A 22 -3.45 -2.48 -6.38
CA ILE A 22 -4.09 -3.80 -6.44
C ILE A 22 -4.45 -4.15 -7.89
N LYS A 23 -5.04 -3.21 -8.64
CA LYS A 23 -5.35 -3.42 -10.07
C LYS A 23 -4.07 -3.72 -10.86
N LYS A 24 -3.01 -2.92 -10.68
CA LYS A 24 -1.71 -3.11 -11.35
C LYS A 24 -1.12 -4.48 -11.01
N ALA A 25 -1.20 -4.91 -9.75
CA ALA A 25 -0.74 -6.22 -9.31
C ALA A 25 -1.45 -7.38 -10.03
N PHE A 26 -2.77 -7.31 -10.16
CA PHE A 26 -3.56 -8.29 -10.90
C PHE A 26 -3.30 -8.23 -12.41
N ASP A 27 -3.22 -7.03 -13.00
CA ASP A 27 -2.93 -6.86 -14.43
C ASP A 27 -1.57 -7.52 -14.78
N TYR A 28 -0.56 -7.41 -13.92
CA TYR A 28 0.73 -8.09 -14.12
C TYR A 28 0.63 -9.61 -14.03
N GLN A 29 -0.18 -10.16 -13.13
CA GLN A 29 -0.38 -11.60 -13.03
C GLN A 29 -1.14 -12.14 -14.25
N VAL A 30 -2.23 -11.49 -14.66
CA VAL A 30 -3.04 -11.90 -15.83
C VAL A 30 -2.22 -11.87 -17.12
N LYS A 31 -1.32 -10.89 -17.27
CA LYS A 31 -0.44 -10.78 -18.43
C LYS A 31 0.83 -11.65 -18.37
N GLY A 32 1.00 -12.45 -17.31
CA GLY A 32 2.20 -13.28 -17.14
C GLY A 32 3.50 -12.49 -16.94
N VAL A 33 3.41 -11.22 -16.54
CA VAL A 33 4.58 -10.32 -16.40
C VAL A 33 5.37 -10.66 -15.14
N CYS A 34 4.69 -10.77 -13.99
CA CYS A 34 5.35 -11.12 -12.75
C CYS A 34 4.39 -11.56 -11.64
N TYR A 35 4.97 -12.17 -10.60
CA TYR A 35 4.32 -12.28 -9.29
C TYR A 35 4.38 -10.93 -8.54
N SER A 36 3.24 -10.52 -8.01
CA SER A 36 3.02 -9.25 -7.33
C SER A 36 2.79 -9.44 -5.83
N PHE A 37 3.29 -8.52 -5.01
CA PHE A 37 3.01 -8.45 -3.56
C PHE A 37 2.57 -7.04 -3.19
N VAL A 38 1.41 -6.91 -2.54
CA VAL A 38 0.85 -5.63 -2.10
C VAL A 38 0.52 -5.73 -0.61
N GLU A 39 1.19 -4.93 0.20
CA GLU A 39 0.90 -4.78 1.63
C GLU A 39 -0.02 -3.58 1.82
N VAL A 40 -1.09 -3.74 2.61
CA VAL A 40 -2.09 -2.70 2.85
C VAL A 40 -2.16 -2.38 4.34
N LEU A 41 -1.82 -1.15 4.71
CA LEU A 41 -2.05 -0.64 6.05
C LEU A 41 -3.54 -0.32 6.22
N SER A 42 -4.22 -1.07 7.09
CA SER A 42 -5.64 -0.93 7.36
C SER A 42 -5.87 -0.95 8.87
N ALA A 43 -6.60 0.05 9.37
CA ALA A 43 -7.09 0.00 10.74
C ALA A 43 -8.34 -0.88 10.82
N CYS A 44 -8.47 -1.62 11.92
CA CYS A 44 -9.71 -2.28 12.31
C CYS A 44 -10.26 -1.57 13.56
N PRO A 45 -11.11 -0.54 13.40
CA PRO A 45 -11.56 0.30 14.53
C PRO A 45 -12.22 -0.53 15.64
N THR A 46 -13.01 -1.54 15.25
CA THR A 46 -13.62 -2.51 16.18
C THR A 46 -12.59 -3.31 16.96
N GLY A 47 -11.50 -3.75 16.31
CA GLY A 47 -10.44 -4.51 16.97
C GLY A 47 -9.60 -3.66 17.92
N TRP A 48 -9.48 -2.36 17.67
CA TRP A 48 -8.71 -1.42 18.48
C TRP A 48 -9.55 -0.68 19.52
N GLY A 49 -10.87 -0.86 19.53
CA GLY A 49 -11.77 -0.13 20.42
C GLY A 49 -11.75 1.39 20.18
N MET A 50 -11.53 1.81 18.93
CA MET A 50 -11.40 3.21 18.53
C MET A 50 -12.56 3.64 17.63
N ASN A 51 -12.91 4.93 17.63
CA ASN A 51 -13.81 5.46 16.63
C ASN A 51 -13.16 5.38 15.23
N PRO A 52 -13.93 5.13 14.15
CA PRO A 52 -13.35 4.98 12.82
C PRO A 52 -12.47 6.16 12.34
N PRO A 53 -12.85 7.44 12.55
CA PRO A 53 -12.00 8.55 12.13
C PRO A 53 -10.67 8.61 12.91
N ASP A 54 -10.70 8.32 14.21
CA ASP A 54 -9.52 8.34 15.08
C ASP A 54 -8.54 7.21 14.70
N ALA A 55 -9.08 6.04 14.38
CA ALA A 55 -8.29 4.90 13.91
C ALA A 55 -7.59 5.21 12.57
N SER A 56 -8.30 5.82 11.61
CA SER A 56 -7.69 6.31 10.36
C SER A 56 -6.57 7.31 10.61
N LYS A 57 -6.82 8.31 11.47
CA LYS A 57 -5.82 9.32 11.84
C LYS A 57 -4.59 8.68 12.48
N TRP A 58 -4.79 7.70 13.35
CA TRP A 58 -3.69 7.00 14.00
C TRP A 58 -2.79 6.26 13.01
N VAL A 59 -3.35 5.60 11.98
CA VAL A 59 -2.57 4.97 10.91
C VAL A 59 -1.69 5.99 10.21
N LEU A 60 -2.24 7.15 9.84
CA LEU A 60 -1.48 8.22 9.18
C LEU A 60 -0.35 8.75 10.07
N GLU A 61 -0.60 8.97 11.36
CA GLU A 61 0.35 9.62 12.26
C GLU A 61 1.40 8.66 12.83
N ASN A 62 1.09 7.38 12.98
CA ASN A 62 1.94 6.42 13.69
C ASN A 62 2.42 5.28 12.79
N MET A 63 1.52 4.69 11.98
CA MET A 63 1.91 3.56 11.12
C MET A 63 2.63 4.00 9.86
N VAL A 64 2.20 5.06 9.18
CA VAL A 64 2.83 5.49 7.91
C VAL A 64 4.30 5.90 8.11
N PRO A 65 4.69 6.63 9.17
CA PRO A 65 6.10 6.93 9.41
C PRO A 65 6.95 5.68 9.69
N TYR A 66 6.37 4.68 10.36
CA TYR A 66 7.05 3.43 10.66
C TYR A 66 7.08 2.45 9.47
N TYR A 67 6.02 2.44 8.67
CA TYR A 67 5.84 1.63 7.47
C TYR A 67 5.66 2.54 6.25
N PRO A 68 6.75 3.10 5.67
CA PRO A 68 6.67 4.02 4.55
C PRO A 68 5.91 3.42 3.37
N LEU A 69 5.02 4.21 2.77
CA LEU A 69 4.23 3.82 1.60
C LEU A 69 5.05 3.95 0.31
N GLY A 70 4.63 3.26 -0.75
CA GLY A 70 5.23 3.40 -2.09
C GLY A 70 5.51 2.07 -2.78
N GLU A 71 6.07 2.17 -3.99
CA GLU A 71 6.57 1.01 -4.73
C GLU A 71 8.04 0.75 -4.33
N PHE A 72 8.32 -0.49 -3.93
CA PHE A 72 9.67 -0.95 -3.56
C PHE A 72 10.35 -1.65 -4.72
N LYS A 73 9.55 -2.26 -5.61
CA LYS A 73 10.03 -2.95 -6.79
C LYS A 73 8.97 -2.92 -7.87
N ASN A 74 9.36 -2.69 -9.12
CA ASN A 74 8.48 -2.92 -10.27
C ASN A 74 9.29 -3.48 -11.47
N PRO A 75 8.63 -4.14 -12.44
CA PRO A 75 9.30 -4.76 -13.58
C PRO A 75 10.07 -3.78 -14.50
N GLU A 76 9.69 -2.50 -14.52
CA GLU A 76 10.26 -1.48 -15.40
C GLU A 76 11.52 -0.82 -14.81
N LYS A 77 11.51 -0.56 -13.50
CA LYS A 77 12.55 0.18 -12.78
C LYS A 77 13.42 -0.72 -11.90
N GLY A 78 13.07 -2.00 -11.75
CA GLY A 78 13.75 -2.89 -10.82
C GLY A 78 13.44 -2.51 -9.36
N VAL A 79 14.47 -2.50 -8.50
CA VAL A 79 14.33 -2.08 -7.10
C VAL A 79 14.33 -0.55 -7.03
N VAL A 80 13.27 0.03 -6.46
CA VAL A 80 13.12 1.48 -6.29
C VAL A 80 13.84 1.88 -5.01
N LYS A 81 14.79 2.81 -5.06
CA LYS A 81 15.49 3.27 -3.85
C LYS A 81 14.58 4.14 -2.99
N GLU A 82 14.85 4.19 -1.70
CA GLU A 82 14.05 4.98 -0.75
C GLU A 82 14.06 6.48 -1.07
N THR A 83 15.14 7.00 -1.65
CA THR A 83 15.24 8.39 -2.15
C THR A 83 14.37 8.69 -3.37
N GLU A 84 13.78 7.66 -3.99
CA GLU A 84 13.03 7.75 -5.26
C GLU A 84 11.54 7.40 -5.07
N ARG A 85 11.09 7.24 -3.82
CA ARG A 85 9.70 6.89 -3.44
C ARG A 85 8.93 8.11 -2.95
#